data_AF-A0A3G8GZX7-F1
#
_entry.id   AF-A0A3G8GZX7-F1
#
_cell.length_a   1.000
_cell.length_b   1.000
_cell.length_c   1.000
_cell.angle_alpha   90.00
_cell.angle_beta   90.00
_cell.angle_gamma   90.00
#
_symmetry.space_group_name_H-M   'P 1'
#
loop_
_entity.id
_entity.type
_entity.pdbx_description
1 polymer ?
#
loop_
_entity_poly.entity_id
_entity_poly.type
_entity_poly.pdbx_seq_one_letter_code
_entity_poly.pdbx_strand_id
1 'polypeptide(L)'
;MLVAVKIIAQSALRGNIDGPGELQATRQRMNEMSIEDSSVAADPPGAPLHVLYVDYDGVLHPDSVYRTRNGIELLHRPGHTLFENVPLMEAALEPYPNVSIVLSTSWLLIKGNYEHAKSRLSGCLQKRCIGGTFHRREMRKTWFESIPRPDQVIRDVQRRQPARWVAVDDCPEEWPTWVRDKVVRADPERGIAASEMLEDLEAKLLREFGGL
;
A
#
# COMPACT_ATOMS: atom_id res chain seq x y z
N MET A 1 -26.77 18.60 -10.29
CA MET A 1 -26.64 17.51 -9.30
C MET A 1 -25.16 17.14 -9.23
N LEU A 2 -24.47 17.46 -8.13
CA LEU A 2 -23.04 17.20 -7.98
C LEU A 2 -22.84 15.68 -7.78
N VAL A 3 -22.15 15.02 -8.71
CA VAL A 3 -21.77 13.60 -8.57
C VAL A 3 -20.45 13.55 -7.81
N ALA A 4 -20.50 13.27 -6.50
CA ALA A 4 -19.31 12.87 -5.76
C ALA A 4 -18.97 11.43 -6.15
N VAL A 5 -17.73 11.18 -6.56
CA VAL A 5 -17.26 9.84 -6.93
C VAL A 5 -16.43 9.33 -5.75
N LYS A 6 -16.84 8.22 -5.11
CA LYS A 6 -16.02 7.57 -4.06
C LYS A 6 -14.65 7.31 -4.67
N ILE A 7 -13.58 7.75 -4.01
CA ILE A 7 -12.24 7.33 -4.43
C ILE A 7 -12.25 5.82 -4.27
N ILE A 8 -12.06 5.12 -5.40
CA ILE A 8 -12.44 3.73 -5.63
C ILE A 8 -12.12 2.88 -4.39
N ALA A 9 -13.14 2.64 -3.56
CA ALA A 9 -13.23 1.39 -2.83
C ALA A 9 -13.46 0.38 -3.95
N GLN A 10 -12.52 -0.55 -4.14
CA GLN A 10 -12.70 -1.61 -5.10
C GLN A 10 -13.86 -2.47 -4.61
N SER A 11 -15.09 -2.08 -4.95
CA SER A 11 -16.27 -2.90 -4.77
C SER A 11 -16.37 -3.79 -5.99
N ALA A 12 -16.29 -5.10 -5.76
CA ALA A 12 -16.36 -6.14 -6.77
C ALA A 12 -17.55 -5.98 -7.73
N LEU A 13 -17.28 -5.45 -8.93
CA LEU A 13 -18.08 -5.76 -10.10
C LEU A 13 -17.45 -7.00 -10.74
N ARG A 14 -18.04 -8.16 -10.46
CA ARG A 14 -17.66 -9.44 -11.08
C ARG A 14 -17.86 -9.34 -12.59
N GLY A 15 -16.75 -9.24 -13.32
CA GLY A 15 -16.66 -9.45 -14.76
C GLY A 15 -15.74 -10.63 -15.03
N ASN A 16 -16.30 -11.72 -15.50
CA ASN A 16 -15.59 -12.95 -15.85
C ASN A 16 -14.71 -12.70 -17.08
N ILE A 17 -13.39 -12.85 -16.98
CA ILE A 17 -12.50 -13.01 -18.15
C ILE A 17 -11.34 -13.98 -17.84
N ASP A 18 -11.38 -15.13 -18.51
CA ASP A 18 -10.31 -16.12 -18.61
C ASP A 18 -9.16 -15.63 -19.50
N GLY A 19 -7.94 -16.14 -19.23
CA GLY A 19 -6.88 -16.24 -20.24
C GLY A 19 -5.43 -16.11 -19.72
N PRO A 20 -4.64 -17.21 -19.68
CA PRO A 20 -3.21 -17.19 -19.35
C PRO A 20 -2.34 -17.16 -20.63
N GLY A 21 -1.30 -16.33 -20.66
CA GLY A 21 -0.31 -16.45 -21.75
C GLY A 21 0.58 -15.23 -22.00
N GLU A 22 1.39 -14.80 -21.03
CA GLU A 22 2.47 -13.84 -21.36
C GLU A 22 3.65 -13.83 -20.36
N LEU A 23 3.82 -14.90 -19.57
CA LEU A 23 4.81 -14.96 -18.48
C LEU A 23 6.13 -15.65 -18.83
N GLN A 24 6.35 -16.05 -20.09
CA GLN A 24 7.58 -16.74 -20.50
C GLN A 24 8.47 -15.99 -21.49
N ALA A 25 8.03 -14.87 -22.09
CA ALA A 25 8.79 -14.18 -23.14
C ALA A 25 9.71 -13.04 -22.65
N THR A 26 9.54 -12.53 -21.43
CA THR A 26 10.27 -11.36 -20.92
C THR A 26 11.52 -11.69 -20.11
N ARG A 27 11.78 -12.98 -19.83
CA ARG A 27 12.90 -13.42 -18.98
C ARG A 27 14.25 -13.57 -19.72
N GLN A 28 14.26 -13.41 -21.05
CA GLN A 28 15.44 -13.69 -21.88
C GLN A 28 16.10 -12.46 -22.53
N ARG A 29 15.62 -11.23 -22.29
CA ARG A 29 16.18 -10.01 -22.92
C ARG A 29 16.80 -8.97 -21.97
N MET A 30 16.88 -9.26 -20.67
CA MET A 30 17.47 -8.30 -19.70
C MET A 30 18.81 -8.74 -19.12
N ASN A 31 19.43 -9.81 -19.65
CA ASN A 31 20.69 -10.35 -19.13
C ASN A 31 21.95 -9.93 -19.89
N GLU A 32 21.84 -9.00 -20.85
CA GLU A 32 22.98 -8.51 -21.63
C GLU A 32 22.88 -7.00 -21.87
N MET A 33 23.10 -6.17 -20.83
CA MET A 33 23.74 -4.87 -21.05
C MET A 33 24.22 -4.20 -19.77
N SER A 34 25.53 -3.97 -19.75
CA SER A 34 26.25 -2.87 -19.08
C SER A 34 26.66 -3.03 -17.61
N ILE A 35 27.89 -3.54 -17.50
CA ILE A 35 28.93 -3.10 -16.57
C ILE A 35 29.31 -1.66 -16.94
N GLU A 36 29.32 -0.72 -15.98
CA GLU A 36 30.48 0.13 -15.63
C GLU A 36 30.18 1.14 -14.49
N ASP A 37 31.29 1.54 -13.87
CA ASP A 37 31.59 2.15 -12.57
C ASP A 37 31.09 3.59 -12.34
N SER A 38 30.67 3.92 -11.10
CA SER A 38 30.92 5.24 -10.50
C SER A 38 30.74 5.22 -8.97
N SER A 39 31.73 5.81 -8.30
CA SER A 39 31.91 5.89 -6.86
C SER A 39 31.03 6.96 -6.20
N VAL A 40 29.98 6.49 -5.53
CA VAL A 40 29.36 7.14 -4.37
C VAL A 40 29.12 6.01 -3.38
N ALA A 41 29.44 6.19 -2.10
CA ALA A 41 29.28 5.13 -1.09
C ALA A 41 27.81 4.68 -1.06
N ALA A 42 27.53 3.58 -1.75
CA ALA A 42 26.26 2.88 -1.76
C ALA A 42 26.13 2.15 -0.43
N ASP A 43 24.92 2.13 0.14
CA ASP A 43 24.56 1.20 1.19
C ASP A 43 25.03 -0.21 0.82
N PRO A 44 25.50 -1.03 1.78
CA PRO A 44 26.04 -2.34 1.47
C PRO A 44 25.00 -3.15 0.67
N PRO A 45 25.39 -3.82 -0.42
CA PRO A 45 24.46 -4.67 -1.14
C PRO A 45 23.98 -5.79 -0.19
N GLY A 46 22.67 -5.91 0.00
CA GLY A 46 22.06 -7.15 0.52
C GLY A 46 21.45 -7.12 1.93
N ALA A 47 21.15 -5.97 2.53
CA ALA A 47 20.28 -5.96 3.72
C ALA A 47 18.88 -6.50 3.35
N PRO A 48 18.29 -7.41 4.14
CA PRO A 48 16.97 -7.96 3.85
C PRO A 48 15.92 -6.84 3.82
N LEU A 49 15.10 -6.81 2.76
CA LEU A 49 14.04 -5.82 2.62
C LEU A 49 12.86 -6.18 3.55
N HIS A 50 12.45 -5.25 4.40
CA HIS A 50 11.28 -5.37 5.27
C HIS A 50 10.22 -4.34 4.88
N VAL A 51 8.98 -4.78 4.63
CA VAL A 51 7.96 -3.91 4.01
C VAL A 51 6.66 -3.89 4.80
N LEU A 52 6.18 -2.68 5.07
CA LEU A 52 4.79 -2.43 5.44
C LEU A 52 4.01 -1.94 4.21
N TYR A 53 2.96 -2.67 3.83
CA TYR A 53 1.98 -2.25 2.84
C TYR A 53 0.86 -1.46 3.54
N VAL A 54 0.58 -0.25 3.07
CA VAL A 54 -0.35 0.68 3.74
C VAL A 54 -1.39 1.20 2.76
N ASP A 55 -2.67 0.93 3.04
CA ASP A 55 -3.78 1.72 2.49
C ASP A 55 -4.02 3.00 3.32
N TYR A 56 -4.79 3.93 2.77
CA TYR A 56 -5.13 5.22 3.37
C TYR A 56 -6.58 5.25 3.84
N ASP A 57 -7.52 5.08 2.92
CA ASP A 57 -8.95 5.12 3.20
C ASP A 57 -9.29 3.92 4.09
N GLY A 58 -9.95 4.15 5.23
CA GLY A 58 -10.24 3.09 6.21
C GLY A 58 -9.03 2.63 7.04
N VAL A 59 -7.87 3.27 6.92
CA VAL A 59 -6.64 2.92 7.68
C VAL A 59 -6.09 4.16 8.38
N LEU A 60 -5.70 5.18 7.61
CA LEU A 60 -5.13 6.42 8.12
C LEU A 60 -6.19 7.49 8.40
N HIS A 61 -7.44 7.20 8.07
CA HIS A 61 -8.66 8.00 8.27
C HIS A 61 -9.88 7.13 7.87
N PRO A 62 -11.13 7.57 8.08
CA PRO A 62 -12.31 6.78 7.71
C PRO A 62 -12.42 6.52 6.18
N ASP A 63 -13.04 5.42 5.76
CA ASP A 63 -13.16 4.97 4.37
C ASP A 63 -14.01 5.88 3.43
N SER A 64 -14.70 6.85 4.02
CA SER A 64 -15.73 7.67 3.36
C SER A 64 -15.11 8.84 2.58
N VAL A 65 -14.18 8.50 1.67
CA VAL A 65 -13.37 9.43 0.90
C VAL A 65 -13.91 9.60 -0.52
N TYR A 66 -14.12 10.85 -0.91
CA TYR A 66 -14.74 11.19 -2.19
C TYR A 66 -13.91 12.24 -2.93
N ARG A 67 -13.88 12.10 -4.25
CA ARG A 67 -13.41 13.16 -5.12
C ARG A 67 -14.56 14.11 -5.42
N THR A 68 -14.39 15.36 -5.06
CA THR A 68 -15.32 16.46 -5.30
C THR A 68 -14.68 17.54 -6.18
N ARG A 69 -15.40 18.63 -6.42
CA ARG A 69 -14.86 19.80 -7.13
C ARG A 69 -13.75 20.52 -6.35
N ASN A 70 -13.69 20.34 -5.03
CA ASN A 70 -12.74 21.01 -4.15
C ASN A 70 -11.46 20.17 -3.94
N GLY A 71 -11.43 18.94 -4.44
CA GLY A 71 -10.35 18.00 -4.22
C GLY A 71 -10.86 16.71 -3.61
N ILE A 72 -10.07 16.14 -2.70
CA ILE A 72 -10.38 14.90 -2.01
C ILE A 72 -10.88 15.26 -0.62
N GLU A 73 -12.07 14.79 -0.27
CA GLU A 73 -12.77 15.16 0.96
C GLU A 73 -13.34 13.91 1.64
N LEU A 74 -13.35 13.93 2.98
CA LEU A 74 -14.17 13.01 3.78
C LEU A 74 -15.61 13.52 3.80
N LEU A 75 -16.55 12.67 3.41
CA LEU A 75 -17.98 12.97 3.51
C LEU A 75 -18.61 12.07 4.58
N HIS A 76 -19.71 12.50 5.19
CA HIS A 76 -20.49 11.69 6.15
C HIS A 76 -19.73 11.24 7.41
N ARG A 77 -18.62 11.90 7.75
CA ARG A 77 -17.77 11.62 8.92
C ARG A 77 -17.46 12.91 9.68
N PRO A 78 -18.46 13.53 10.35
CA PRO A 78 -18.23 14.76 11.10
C PRO A 78 -17.21 14.54 12.21
N GLY A 79 -16.29 15.49 12.41
CA GLY A 79 -15.23 15.39 13.42
C GLY A 79 -13.95 14.68 12.96
N HIS A 80 -13.97 14.04 11.79
CA HIS A 80 -12.80 13.37 11.22
C HIS A 80 -12.09 14.21 10.17
N THR A 81 -10.79 13.98 10.01
CA THR A 81 -9.97 14.62 8.97
C THR A 81 -9.12 13.61 8.22
N LEU A 82 -8.81 13.91 6.95
CA LEU A 82 -7.93 13.05 6.15
C LEU A 82 -6.56 12.97 6.84
N PHE A 83 -6.04 11.75 6.97
CA PHE A 83 -4.72 11.43 7.55
C PHE A 83 -4.59 11.68 9.05
N GLU A 84 -5.70 11.74 9.79
CA GLU A 84 -5.70 11.92 11.25
C GLU A 84 -4.93 10.84 12.02
N ASN A 85 -4.84 9.61 11.49
CA ASN A 85 -4.13 8.51 12.16
C ASN A 85 -2.65 8.40 11.73
N VAL A 86 -2.11 9.33 10.93
CA VAL A 86 -0.68 9.33 10.58
C VAL A 86 0.24 9.33 11.81
N PRO A 87 -0.02 10.14 12.87
CA PRO A 87 0.80 10.09 14.09
C PRO A 87 0.78 8.72 14.80
N LEU A 88 -0.33 7.99 14.75
CA LEU A 88 -0.42 6.64 15.31
C LEU A 88 0.44 5.65 14.50
N MET A 89 0.39 5.74 13.18
CA MET A 89 1.25 4.92 12.30
C MET A 89 2.74 5.24 12.53
N GLU A 90 3.09 6.51 12.73
CA GLU A 90 4.45 6.91 13.09
C GLU A 90 4.91 6.30 14.41
N ALA A 91 4.09 6.38 15.46
CA ALA A 91 4.40 5.81 16.77
C ALA A 91 4.57 4.28 16.68
N ALA A 92 3.68 3.59 15.97
CA ALA A 92 3.77 2.14 15.78
C ALA A 92 5.06 1.70 15.04
N LEU A 93 5.60 2.55 14.16
CA LEU A 93 6.82 2.30 13.39
C LEU A 93 8.10 2.84 14.03
N GLU A 94 8.01 3.58 15.13
CA GLU A 94 9.17 4.11 15.86
C GLU A 94 10.15 2.99 16.28
N PRO A 95 9.71 1.83 16.80
CA PRO A 95 10.62 0.75 17.18
C PRO A 95 11.30 0.05 15.99
N TYR A 96 10.85 0.30 14.76
CA TYR A 96 11.27 -0.44 13.56
C TYR A 96 11.82 0.51 12.48
N PRO A 97 12.96 1.18 12.70
CA PRO A 97 13.48 2.23 11.80
C PRO A 97 13.80 1.73 10.38
N ASN A 98 14.11 0.44 10.22
CA ASN A 98 14.51 -0.17 8.95
C ASN A 98 13.32 -0.65 8.09
N VAL A 99 12.08 -0.51 8.58
CA VAL A 99 10.88 -0.90 7.81
C VAL A 99 10.60 0.14 6.73
N SER A 100 10.57 -0.34 5.49
CA SER A 100 10.15 0.43 4.30
C SER A 100 8.65 0.37 4.12
N ILE A 101 8.07 1.41 3.50
CA ILE A 101 6.64 1.52 3.23
C ILE A 101 6.41 1.37 1.72
N VAL A 102 5.46 0.51 1.37
CA VAL A 102 4.87 0.47 0.03
C VAL A 102 3.41 0.92 0.13
N LEU A 103 3.05 1.90 -0.70
CA LEU A 103 1.68 2.39 -0.76
C LEU A 103 0.81 1.38 -1.51
N SER A 104 -0.24 0.87 -0.86
CA SER A 104 -1.24 -0.03 -1.43
C SER A 104 -2.61 0.65 -1.41
N THR A 105 -2.72 1.80 -2.07
CA THR A 105 -3.89 2.67 -1.99
C THR A 105 -4.44 3.09 -3.35
N SER A 106 -5.75 3.30 -3.41
CA SER A 106 -6.47 3.85 -4.57
C SER A 106 -5.95 5.23 -4.99
N TRP A 107 -5.30 5.97 -4.08
CA TRP A 107 -4.64 7.25 -4.34
C TRP A 107 -3.47 7.16 -5.33
N LEU A 108 -2.97 5.95 -5.65
CA LEU A 108 -2.00 5.78 -6.73
C LEU A 108 -2.61 6.03 -8.13
N LEU A 109 -3.94 5.93 -8.25
CA LEU A 109 -4.67 5.99 -9.51
C LEU A 109 -5.20 7.38 -9.87
N ILE A 110 -5.05 8.36 -8.98
CA ILE A 110 -5.46 9.75 -9.17
C ILE A 110 -4.34 10.60 -9.78
N LYS A 111 -4.67 11.84 -10.18
CA LYS A 111 -3.70 12.78 -10.73
C LYS A 111 -2.63 13.10 -9.68
N GLY A 112 -1.36 13.03 -10.10
CA GLY A 112 -0.22 13.21 -9.20
C GLY A 112 0.32 11.90 -8.60
N ASN A 113 -0.36 10.76 -8.82
CA ASN A 113 0.11 9.38 -8.61
C ASN A 113 0.83 9.14 -7.28
N TYR A 114 1.89 8.32 -7.30
CA TYR A 114 2.70 7.97 -6.14
C TYR A 114 3.23 9.21 -5.38
N GLU A 115 3.74 10.23 -6.08
CA GLU A 115 4.30 11.41 -5.40
C GLU A 115 3.23 12.20 -4.66
N HIS A 116 2.04 12.32 -5.24
CA HIS A 116 0.91 12.95 -4.58
C HIS A 116 0.48 12.15 -3.34
N ALA A 117 0.30 10.83 -3.47
CA ALA A 117 -0.08 9.97 -2.35
C ALA A 117 0.97 10.03 -1.23
N LYS A 118 2.26 9.93 -1.58
CA LYS A 118 3.39 10.05 -0.64
C LYS A 118 3.39 11.40 0.08
N SER A 119 3.16 12.50 -0.63
CA SER A 119 3.16 13.86 -0.06
C SER A 119 2.12 14.08 1.04
N ARG A 120 1.13 13.19 1.17
CA ARG A 120 0.10 13.26 2.21
C ARG A 120 0.56 12.77 3.59
N LEU A 121 1.63 11.99 3.63
CA LEU A 121 2.19 11.45 4.86
C LEU A 121 3.11 12.49 5.54
N SER A 122 3.49 12.23 6.78
CA SER A 122 4.51 13.02 7.47
C SER A 122 5.89 12.88 6.80
N GLY A 123 6.80 13.83 7.07
CA GLY A 123 8.17 13.76 6.55
C GLY A 123 8.91 12.48 6.96
N CYS A 124 8.61 11.92 8.13
CA CYS A 124 9.23 10.68 8.60
C CYS A 124 8.73 9.44 7.83
N LEU A 125 7.41 9.30 7.62
CA LEU A 125 6.86 8.20 6.83
C LEU A 125 7.22 8.34 5.34
N GLN A 126 7.25 9.56 4.80
CA GLN A 126 7.68 9.81 3.42
C GLN A 126 9.07 9.27 3.13
N LYS A 127 10.03 9.44 4.06
CA LYS A 127 11.41 8.93 3.90
C LYS A 127 11.47 7.41 3.83
N ARG A 128 10.49 6.71 4.41
CA ARG A 128 10.37 5.25 4.39
C ARG A 128 9.67 4.74 3.13
N CYS A 129 9.01 5.58 2.35
CA CYS A 129 8.25 5.16 1.17
C CYS A 129 9.17 4.81 -0.02
N ILE A 130 9.10 3.55 -0.47
CA ILE A 130 9.92 2.98 -1.56
C ILE A 130 9.12 2.64 -2.84
N GLY A 131 7.88 3.12 -2.94
CA GLY A 131 7.01 2.96 -4.12
C GLY A 131 5.58 2.59 -3.77
N GLY A 132 4.78 2.31 -4.80
CA GLY A 132 3.42 1.79 -4.65
C GLY A 132 3.25 0.43 -5.33
N THR A 133 2.06 -0.14 -5.19
CA THR A 133 1.63 -1.36 -5.90
C THR A 133 1.28 -1.10 -7.37
N PHE A 134 0.95 0.14 -7.73
CA PHE A 134 0.66 0.56 -9.11
C PHE A 134 1.78 1.42 -9.72
N HIS A 135 2.23 1.04 -10.92
CA HIS A 135 3.27 1.73 -11.68
C HIS A 135 2.72 2.21 -13.03
N ARG A 136 2.35 3.49 -13.12
CA ARG A 136 1.64 4.05 -14.30
C ARG A 136 2.33 3.80 -15.65
N ARG A 137 3.66 3.74 -15.68
CA ARG A 137 4.43 3.52 -16.92
C ARG A 137 4.45 2.06 -17.37
N GLU A 138 4.21 1.13 -16.45
CA GLU A 138 4.35 -0.31 -16.66
C GLU A 138 3.00 -1.03 -16.63
N MET A 139 1.98 -0.42 -16.01
CA MET A 139 0.68 -1.04 -15.76
C MET A 139 -0.45 -0.22 -16.37
N ARG A 140 -1.36 -0.92 -17.07
CA ARG A 140 -2.63 -0.33 -17.49
C ARG A 140 -3.52 -0.14 -16.28
N LYS A 141 -3.99 1.09 -16.06
CA LYS A 141 -4.87 1.45 -14.94
C LYS A 141 -6.10 0.54 -14.84
N THR A 142 -6.81 0.32 -15.96
CA THR A 142 -8.03 -0.51 -15.99
C THR A 142 -7.77 -1.97 -15.62
N TRP A 143 -6.58 -2.49 -15.98
CA TRP A 143 -6.18 -3.84 -15.61
C TRP A 143 -5.90 -3.90 -14.10
N PHE A 144 -5.14 -2.94 -13.56
CA PHE A 144 -4.87 -2.88 -12.13
C PHE A 144 -6.16 -2.75 -11.30
N GLU A 145 -7.11 -1.93 -11.76
CA GLU A 145 -8.42 -1.75 -11.13
C GLU A 145 -9.27 -3.05 -11.12
N SER A 146 -9.06 -3.95 -12.08
CA SER A 146 -9.76 -5.24 -12.14
C SER A 146 -9.19 -6.32 -11.21
N ILE A 147 -8.03 -6.09 -10.60
CA ILE A 147 -7.39 -7.03 -9.68
C ILE A 147 -7.91 -6.76 -8.26
N PRO A 148 -8.34 -7.79 -7.51
CA PRO A 148 -8.67 -7.65 -6.07
C PRO A 148 -7.52 -7.03 -5.27
N ARG A 149 -7.83 -6.30 -4.21
CA ARG A 149 -6.81 -5.62 -3.39
C ARG A 149 -5.79 -6.59 -2.79
N PRO A 150 -6.17 -7.73 -2.19
CA PRO A 150 -5.21 -8.73 -1.71
C PRO A 150 -4.23 -9.17 -2.80
N ASP A 151 -4.73 -9.37 -4.02
CA ASP A 151 -3.93 -9.83 -5.15
C ASP A 151 -2.95 -8.76 -5.65
N GLN A 152 -3.30 -7.47 -5.59
CA GLN A 152 -2.36 -6.39 -5.91
C GLN A 152 -1.16 -6.39 -4.96
N VAL A 153 -1.41 -6.54 -3.66
CA VAL A 153 -0.35 -6.61 -2.64
C VAL A 153 0.50 -7.85 -2.85
N ILE A 154 -0.12 -9.03 -3.01
CA ILE A 154 0.60 -10.30 -3.21
C ILE A 154 1.48 -10.24 -4.46
N ARG A 155 1.00 -9.67 -5.57
CA ARG A 155 1.81 -9.50 -6.80
C ARG A 155 3.01 -8.59 -6.56
N ASP A 156 2.83 -7.52 -5.78
CA ASP A 156 3.95 -6.63 -5.43
C ASP A 156 4.95 -7.31 -4.49
N VAL A 157 4.50 -8.10 -3.50
CA VAL A 157 5.34 -8.94 -2.65
C VAL A 157 6.16 -9.92 -3.50
N GLN A 158 5.54 -10.61 -4.47
CA GLN A 158 6.24 -11.52 -5.37
C GLN A 158 7.31 -10.82 -6.22
N ARG A 159 7.05 -9.58 -6.63
CA ARG A 159 7.97 -8.77 -7.43
C ARG A 159 9.13 -8.23 -6.61
N ARG A 160 8.88 -7.73 -5.40
CA ARG A 160 9.89 -7.11 -4.52
C ARG A 160 10.68 -8.11 -3.69
N GLN A 161 10.11 -9.30 -3.46
CA GLN A 161 10.67 -10.35 -2.63
C GLN A 161 11.15 -9.85 -1.25
N PRO A 162 10.32 -9.15 -0.47
CA PRO A 162 10.72 -8.72 0.87
C PRO A 162 10.96 -9.95 1.75
N ALA A 163 11.99 -9.89 2.60
CA ALA A 163 12.30 -10.94 3.55
C ALA A 163 11.17 -11.12 4.58
N ARG A 164 10.55 -10.01 5.00
CA ARG A 164 9.39 -10.00 5.90
C ARG A 164 8.46 -8.84 5.54
N TRP A 165 7.16 -9.01 5.77
CA TRP A 165 6.18 -8.00 5.42
C TRP A 165 4.89 -8.11 6.22
N VAL A 166 4.21 -6.96 6.33
CA VAL A 166 2.86 -6.80 6.91
C VAL A 166 2.04 -5.92 5.96
N ALA A 167 0.73 -6.14 5.87
CA ALA A 167 -0.22 -5.27 5.18
C ALA A 167 -1.29 -4.74 6.15
N VAL A 168 -1.68 -3.48 5.99
CA VAL A 168 -2.74 -2.83 6.77
C VAL A 168 -3.76 -2.25 5.80
N ASP A 169 -4.98 -2.77 5.85
CA ASP A 169 -6.00 -2.52 4.83
C ASP A 169 -7.41 -2.78 5.42
N ASP A 170 -8.40 -1.99 5.05
CA ASP A 170 -9.81 -2.19 5.45
C ASP A 170 -10.60 -3.03 4.44
N CYS A 171 -9.94 -3.53 3.39
CA CYS A 171 -10.61 -4.20 2.28
C CYS A 171 -11.52 -5.35 2.74
N PRO A 172 -12.80 -5.37 2.27
CA PRO A 172 -13.76 -6.41 2.63
C PRO A 172 -13.47 -7.76 1.96
N GLU A 173 -12.56 -7.80 0.98
CA GLU A 173 -12.24 -9.03 0.25
C GLU A 173 -11.52 -10.04 1.17
N GLU A 174 -11.65 -11.32 0.82
CA GLU A 174 -10.96 -12.38 1.56
C GLU A 174 -9.49 -12.46 1.16
N TRP A 175 -8.63 -12.32 2.16
CA TRP A 175 -7.21 -12.57 2.01
C TRP A 175 -6.95 -14.08 2.00
N PRO A 176 -6.05 -14.58 1.14
CA PRO A 176 -5.67 -15.99 1.16
C PRO A 176 -5.22 -16.42 2.57
N THR A 177 -5.65 -17.60 3.00
CA THR A 177 -5.41 -18.08 4.38
C THR A 177 -3.93 -18.10 4.77
N TRP A 178 -3.04 -18.36 3.81
CA TRP A 178 -1.59 -18.40 4.02
C TRP A 178 -0.92 -17.03 4.25
N VAL A 179 -1.62 -15.91 4.01
CA VAL A 179 -1.14 -14.56 4.36
C VAL A 179 -1.91 -13.91 5.52
N ARG A 180 -2.95 -14.56 6.05
CA ARG A 180 -3.84 -13.97 7.06
C ARG A 180 -3.08 -13.38 8.26
N ASP A 181 -2.05 -14.09 8.71
CA ASP A 181 -1.16 -13.69 9.81
C ASP A 181 -0.33 -12.43 9.54
N LYS A 182 -0.25 -11.98 8.28
CA LYS A 182 0.51 -10.80 7.85
C LYS A 182 -0.39 -9.59 7.59
N VAL A 183 -1.71 -9.72 7.76
CA VAL A 183 -2.68 -8.71 7.36
C VAL A 183 -3.44 -8.21 8.57
N VAL A 184 -3.36 -6.91 8.83
CA VAL A 184 -4.25 -6.20 9.76
C VAL A 184 -5.46 -5.74 8.97
N ARG A 185 -6.65 -6.22 9.35
CA ARG A 185 -7.93 -5.77 8.76
C ARG A 185 -8.42 -4.55 9.53
N ALA A 186 -8.07 -3.34 9.08
CA ALA A 186 -8.40 -2.12 9.80
C ALA A 186 -9.92 -1.87 9.90
N ASP A 187 -10.34 -1.10 10.89
CA ASP A 187 -11.74 -0.69 11.03
C ASP A 187 -12.07 0.40 9.99
N PRO A 188 -13.11 0.26 9.16
CA PRO A 188 -13.37 1.21 8.08
C PRO A 188 -13.76 2.62 8.57
N GLU A 189 -14.18 2.79 9.83
CA GLU A 189 -14.53 4.09 10.40
C GLU A 189 -13.40 4.70 11.22
N ARG A 190 -12.71 3.89 12.02
CA ARG A 190 -11.66 4.34 12.95
C ARG A 190 -10.25 4.12 12.43
N GLY A 191 -10.09 3.32 11.37
CA GLY A 191 -8.81 2.85 10.89
C GLY A 191 -8.03 2.11 11.97
N ILE A 192 -6.73 2.39 12.04
CA ILE A 192 -5.85 1.85 13.09
C ILE A 192 -6.09 2.46 14.48
N ALA A 193 -6.96 3.48 14.63
CA ALA A 193 -7.28 4.04 15.95
C ALA A 193 -8.32 3.22 16.72
N ALA A 194 -8.87 2.14 16.12
CA ALA A 194 -9.53 1.09 16.88
C ALA A 194 -8.49 0.32 17.70
N SER A 195 -8.68 0.21 19.01
CA SER A 195 -7.69 -0.33 19.95
C SER A 195 -7.25 -1.74 19.56
N GLU A 196 -8.21 -2.58 19.16
CA GLU A 196 -8.02 -3.96 18.74
C GLU A 196 -7.20 -4.04 17.45
N MET A 197 -7.33 -3.05 16.57
CA MET A 197 -6.60 -2.98 15.30
C MET A 197 -5.18 -2.45 15.51
N LEU A 198 -5.00 -1.52 16.43
CA LEU A 198 -3.68 -1.04 16.84
C LEU A 198 -2.89 -2.16 17.52
N GLU A 199 -3.52 -2.88 18.45
CA GLU A 199 -2.92 -4.04 19.14
C GLU A 199 -2.52 -5.14 18.14
N ASP A 200 -3.40 -5.46 17.17
CA ASP A 200 -3.11 -6.43 16.11
C ASP A 200 -1.97 -5.97 15.19
N LEU A 201 -1.92 -4.68 14.86
CA LEU A 201 -0.83 -4.08 14.11
C LEU A 201 0.49 -4.19 14.88
N GLU A 202 0.53 -3.75 16.13
CA GLU A 202 1.74 -3.80 16.97
C GLU A 202 2.23 -5.23 17.15
N ALA A 203 1.33 -6.19 17.37
CA ALA A 203 1.68 -7.61 17.49
C ALA A 203 2.30 -8.17 16.20
N LYS A 204 1.77 -7.81 15.02
CA LYS A 204 2.31 -8.24 13.73
C LYS A 204 3.62 -7.54 13.38
N LEU A 205 3.75 -6.25 13.68
CA LEU A 205 5.01 -5.52 13.55
C LEU A 205 6.09 -6.13 14.44
N LEU A 206 5.77 -6.48 15.69
CA LEU A 206 6.73 -7.13 16.58
C LEU A 206 7.12 -8.52 16.07
N ARG A 207 6.17 -9.32 15.62
CA ARG A 207 6.43 -10.66 15.08
C ARG A 207 7.31 -10.62 13.83
N GLU A 208 7.01 -9.72 12.89
CA GLU A 208 7.69 -9.65 11.60
C GLU A 208 8.95 -8.79 11.67
N PHE A 209 9.00 -7.75 12.48
CA PHE A 209 10.10 -6.77 12.47
C PHE A 209 10.83 -6.65 13.80
N GLY A 210 10.39 -7.35 14.85
CA GLY A 210 11.09 -7.40 16.13
C GLY A 210 12.48 -8.02 16.04
N GLY A 211 13.42 -7.43 16.78
CA GLY A 211 14.81 -7.89 16.87
C GLY A 211 15.66 -7.65 15.63
N LEU A 212 15.18 -6.82 14.69
CA LEU A 212 15.94 -6.31 13.54
C LEU A 212 16.82 -5.12 13.91
#